data_AF-A0A8T0SFJ7-F1
#
_entry.id   AF-A0A8T0SFJ7-F1
#
_cell.length_a   1.000
_cell.length_b   1.000
_cell.length_c   1.000
_cell.angle_alpha   90.00
_cell.angle_beta   90.00
_cell.angle_gamma   90.00
#
_symmetry.space_group_name_H-M   'P 1'
#
loop_
_entity.id
_entity.type
_entity.pdbx_description
1 polymer ?
#
loop_
_entity_poly.entity_id
_entity_poly.type
_entity_poly.pdbx_seq_one_letter_code
_entity_poly.pdbx_strand_id
1 'polypeptide(L)' 'MGYRLQQGFNTLVVLGKWSIWKTRNDVMFNGAAPRINRALLLAREEAEFWMLAGAKDLRMGDFPLVYSK' A
#
# COMPACT_ATOMS: atom_id res chain seq x y z
N MET A 1 19.69 10.03 2.16
CA MET A 1 19.21 8.64 2.26
C MET A 1 17.86 8.48 3.01
N GLY A 2 17.46 9.38 3.93
CA GLY A 2 16.22 9.23 4.73
C GLY A 2 14.88 9.64 4.08
N TYR A 3 14.89 10.41 2.99
CA TYR A 3 13.66 10.96 2.36
C TYR A 3 12.76 9.87 1.73
N ARG A 4 13.35 8.87 1.06
CA ARG A 4 12.61 7.78 0.41
C ARG A 4 11.96 6.80 1.39
N LEU A 5 12.60 6.53 2.53
CA LEU A 5 12.00 5.72 3.60
C LEU A 5 10.79 6.41 4.23
N GLN A 6 10.83 7.74 4.38
CA GLN A 6 9.67 8.53 4.81
C GLN A 6 8.54 8.50 3.78
N GLN A 7 8.84 8.58 2.48
CA GLN A 7 7.82 8.49 1.43
C GLN A 7 7.14 7.11 1.38
N GLY A 8 7.90 6.02 1.48
CA GLY A 8 7.36 4.66 1.58
C GLY A 8 6.47 4.48 2.81
N PHE A 9 6.92 4.96 3.98
CA PHE A 9 6.13 4.92 5.21
C PHE A 9 4.85 5.75 5.13
N ASN A 10 4.90 6.95 4.58
CA ASN A 10 3.71 7.79 4.38
C ASN A 10 2.68 7.11 3.48
N THR A 11 3.14 6.42 2.44
CA THR A 11 2.26 5.66 1.54
C THR A 11 1.61 4.48 2.26
N LEU A 12 2.38 3.75 3.09
CA LEU A 12 1.86 2.68 3.93
C LEU A 12 0.77 3.19 4.91
N VAL A 13 1.00 4.34 5.54
CA VAL A 13 0.03 4.96 6.47
C VAL A 13 -1.26 5.35 5.75
N VAL A 14 -1.17 5.92 4.54
CA VAL A 14 -2.34 6.27 3.72
C VAL A 14 -3.10 5.01 3.30
N LEU A 15 -2.41 3.97 2.84
CA LEU A 15 -3.03 2.69 2.47
C LEU A 15 -3.70 2.01 3.68
N GLY A 16 -3.07 2.05 4.85
CA GLY A 16 -3.66 1.53 6.09
C GLY A 16 -4.96 2.24 6.45
N LYS A 17 -4.98 3.58 6.41
CA LYS A 17 -6.20 4.38 6.64
C LYS A 17 -7.29 4.07 5.60
N TRP A 18 -6.92 3.94 4.32
CA TRP A 18 -7.82 3.61 3.23
C TRP A 18 -8.47 2.23 3.39
N SER A 19 -7.70 1.21 3.76
CA SER A 19 -8.21 -0.15 3.99
C SER A 19 -9.15 -0.24 5.19
N ILE A 20 -8.90 0.53 6.25
CA ILE A 20 -9.82 0.64 7.40
C ILE A 20 -11.13 1.31 6.96
N TRP A 21 -11.06 2.41 6.20
CA TRP A 21 -12.23 3.08 5.66
C TRP A 21 -13.08 2.16 4.76
N LYS A 22 -12.44 1.44 3.83
CA LYS A 22 -13.12 0.45 2.97
C LYS A 22 -13.80 -0.64 3.80
N THR A 23 -13.10 -1.20 4.79
CA THR A 23 -13.65 -2.25 5.66
C THR A 23 -14.84 -1.76 6.45
N ARG A 24 -14.78 -0.55 7.00
CA ARG A 24 -15.92 0.06 7.72
C ARG A 24 -17.14 0.21 6.80
N ASN A 25 -16.94 0.68 5.57
CA ASN A 25 -18.03 0.81 4.61
C ASN A 25 -18.61 -0.53 4.19
N ASP A 26 -17.79 -1.55 3.97
CA ASP A 26 -18.28 -2.90 3.62
C ASP A 26 -19.15 -3.50 4.74
N VAL A 27 -18.76 -3.28 6.01
CA VAL A 27 -19.56 -3.67 7.17
C VAL A 27 -20.88 -2.89 7.23
N MET A 28 -20.83 -1.57 7.04
CA MET A 28 -21.99 -0.69 7.20
C MET A 28 -23.02 -0.84 6.06
N PHE A 29 -22.56 -1.00 4.81
CA PHE A 29 -23.44 -1.01 3.63
C PHE A 29 -23.80 -2.42 3.17
N ASN A 30 -22.89 -3.40 3.33
CA ASN A 30 -23.11 -4.77 2.83
C ASN A 30 -23.33 -5.78 3.96
N GLY A 31 -23.35 -5.35 5.22
CA GLY A 31 -23.47 -6.25 6.37
C GLY A 31 -22.29 -7.23 6.50
N ALA A 32 -21.17 -6.94 5.86
CA ALA A 32 -20.01 -7.81 5.87
C ALA A 32 -19.39 -7.89 7.27
N ALA A 33 -18.86 -9.05 7.66
CA ALA A 33 -18.11 -9.14 8.92
C ALA A 33 -16.77 -8.38 8.80
N PRO A 34 -16.36 -7.62 9.83
CA PRO A 34 -15.06 -6.95 9.83
C PRO A 34 -13.95 -8.00 9.77
N ARG A 35 -13.18 -7.99 8.68
CA ARG A 35 -12.10 -8.96 8.43
C ARG A 35 -10.78 -8.23 8.21
N ILE A 36 -10.00 -8.10 9.28
CA ILE A 36 -8.68 -7.45 9.26
C ILE A 36 -7.75 -8.11 8.22
N ASN A 37 -7.80 -9.45 8.11
CA ASN A 37 -7.04 -10.19 7.10
C ASN A 37 -7.42 -9.78 5.66
N ARG A 38 -8.70 -9.49 5.39
CA ARG A 38 -9.16 -9.03 4.08
C ARG A 38 -8.70 -7.60 3.81
N ALA A 39 -8.71 -6.74 4.83
CA ALA A 39 -8.21 -5.37 4.74
C ALA A 39 -6.69 -5.31 4.44
N LEU A 40 -5.92 -6.19 5.09
CA LEU A 40 -4.47 -6.34 4.86
C LEU A 40 -4.17 -6.91 3.47
N LEU A 41 -4.93 -7.91 3.03
CA LEU A 41 -4.79 -8.47 1.68
C LEU A 41 -5.07 -7.40 0.61
N LEU A 42 -6.17 -6.66 0.74
CA LEU A 42 -6.51 -5.57 -0.18
C LEU A 42 -5.47 -4.45 -0.17
N ALA A 43 -4.90 -4.11 1.00
CA ALA A 43 -3.82 -3.13 1.08
C ALA A 43 -2.56 -3.59 0.33
N ARG A 44 -2.23 -4.88 0.43
CA ARG A 44 -1.09 -5.50 -0.26
C ARG A 44 -1.30 -5.54 -1.76
N GLU A 45 -2.46 -6.00 -2.22
CA GLU A 45 -2.83 -6.02 -3.65
C GLU A 45 -2.81 -4.61 -4.25
N GLU A 46 -3.35 -3.62 -3.54
CA GLU A 46 -3.32 -2.23 -3.99
C GLU A 46 -1.88 -1.72 -4.08
N ALA A 47 -1.03 -1.97 -3.07
CA ALA A 47 0.39 -1.63 -3.13
C ALA A 47 1.11 -2.29 -4.33
N GLU A 48 0.80 -3.54 -4.64
CA GLU A 48 1.31 -4.25 -5.82
C GLU A 48 0.87 -3.58 -7.13
N PHE A 49 -0.40 -3.18 -7.24
CA PHE A 49 -0.87 -2.42 -8.41
C PHE A 49 -0.18 -1.06 -8.55
N TRP A 50 0.03 -0.33 -7.45
CA TRP A 50 0.76 0.94 -7.49
C TRP A 50 2.23 0.74 -7.90
N MET A 51 2.88 -0.34 -7.45
CA MET A 51 4.24 -0.71 -7.88
C MET A 51 4.29 -1.05 -9.39
N LEU A 52 3.28 -1.74 -9.92
CA LEU A 52 3.16 -2.05 -11.35
C LEU A 52 2.89 -0.78 -12.18
N ALA A 53 2.12 0.17 -11.65
CA ALA A 53 1.86 1.47 -12.26
C ALA A 53 3.05 2.44 -12.20
N GLY A 54 4.19 2.02 -11.62
CA GLY A 54 5.44 2.78 -11.62
C GLY A 54 5.76 3.54 -10.35
N ALA A 55 5.06 3.29 -9.23
CA ALA A 55 5.45 3.82 -7.91
C ALA A 55 6.73 3.14 -7.42
N LYS A 56 7.89 3.66 -7.83
CA LYS A 56 9.23 3.11 -7.55
C LYS A 56 9.59 3.10 -6.07
N ASP A 57 9.01 4.00 -5.27
CA ASP A 57 9.30 4.14 -3.83
C ASP A 57 8.59 3.10 -2.94
N LEU A 58 7.71 2.27 -3.52
CA LEU A 58 7.05 1.14 -2.84
C LEU A 58 7.84 -0.17 -2.96
N ARG A 59 8.81 -0.25 -3.87
CA ARG A 59 9.67 -1.43 -3.99
C ARG A 59 10.70 -1.40 -2.87
N MET A 60 10.52 -2.26 -1.88
CA MET A 60 11.49 -2.46 -0.79
C MET A 60 12.82 -3.13 -1.25
N GLY A 61 13.07 -3.28 -2.56
CA GLY A 61 14.22 -4.05 -3.06
C GLY A 61 14.89 -3.63 -4.36
N ASP A 62 14.35 -2.70 -5.16
CA ASP A 62 14.97 -2.42 -6.47
C ASP A 62 15.95 -1.25 -6.38
N PHE A 63 17.20 -1.59 -6.03
CA PHE A 63 18.35 -0.87 -6.54
C PHE A 63 18.26 -0.86 -8.08
N PRO A 64 18.19 0.31 -8.73
CA PRO A 64 18.46 0.35 -10.16
C PRO A 64 19.96 0.11 -10.32
N LEU A 65 20.34 -1.01 -10.92
CA LEU A 65 21.66 -1.22 -11.54
C LEU A 65 21.84 -0.31 -12.79
N VAL A 66 21.34 0.92 -12.74
CA VAL A 66 21.47 1.91 -13.81
C VAL A 66 22.05 3.18 -13.23
N TYR A 67 23.31 3.05 -12.77
CA TYR A 67 24.29 4.13 -12.79
C TYR A 67 25.59 3.55 -13.32
N SER A 68 25.61 3.30 -14.63
CA SER A 68 26.82 3.34 -15.44
C SER A 68 26.66 4.49 -16.42
N LYS A 69 27.05 5.69 -15.98
CA LYS A 69 27.85 6.65 -16.74
C LYS A 69 28.41 7.71 -15.81
#